data_AF-A0A9P5NRT4-F1
#
_entry.id   AF-A0A9P5NRT4-F1
#
_cell.length_a   1.000
_cell.length_b   1.000
_cell.length_c   1.000
_cell.angle_alpha   90.00
_cell.angle_beta   90.00
_cell.angle_gamma   90.00
#
_symmetry.space_group_name_H-M   'P 1'
#
loop_
_entity.id
_entity.type
_entity.pdbx_description
1 polymer ?
#
loop_
_entity_poly.entity_id
_entity_poly.type
_entity_poly.pdbx_seq_one_letter_code
_entity_poly.pdbx_strand_id
1 'polypeptide(L)'
;MVKRPKSPEINEDVRYFTVYQPFPLHANWIVPEEAARCANWIAECVGTAHIFAIHYKPKARGMILLEISKRFTDHGRLLGEHRWNEMLKNPTHEESQNVSRIFHSFYTTLRDAQKDGWKVIHIKPDWFKGWMPGEGEFRDPYPETRWCEVPPEDKTNKPLCRPIPREQKPPPPRNQAPGTSTSMFTFISILHTRLYPCSCPYPHLQLHSHTLVHLSPLTSYLLLLPPTSYSYLLNYSHSLSFPP
;
A
#
# COMPACT_ATOMS: atom_id res chain seq x y z
N MET A 1 -18.26 -33.63 -32.01
CA MET A 1 -17.25 -32.56 -31.87
C MET A 1 -17.74 -31.60 -30.81
N VAL A 2 -17.10 -31.55 -29.63
CA VAL A 2 -17.50 -30.63 -28.56
C VAL A 2 -17.24 -29.20 -29.04
N LYS A 3 -18.31 -28.43 -29.23
CA LYS A 3 -18.24 -27.04 -29.67
C LYS A 3 -17.49 -26.27 -28.57
N ARG A 4 -16.34 -25.68 -28.90
CA ARG A 4 -15.60 -24.85 -27.94
C ARG A 4 -16.54 -23.72 -27.48
N PRO A 5 -16.65 -23.44 -26.18
CA PRO A 5 -17.37 -22.27 -25.70
C PRO A 5 -16.81 -21.03 -26.39
N LYS A 6 -17.71 -20.10 -26.74
CA LYS A 6 -17.37 -18.85 -27.41
C LYS A 6 -16.33 -18.12 -26.56
N SER A 7 -15.25 -17.62 -27.18
CA SER A 7 -14.29 -16.80 -26.43
C SER A 7 -15.02 -15.63 -25.78
N PRO A 8 -14.69 -15.27 -24.53
CA PRO A 8 -15.31 -14.15 -23.86
C PRO A 8 -15.13 -12.88 -24.70
N GLU A 9 -16.15 -12.02 -24.67
CA GLU A 9 -16.20 -10.78 -25.42
C GLU A 9 -15.09 -9.85 -24.90
N ILE A 10 -14.19 -9.41 -25.79
CA ILE A 10 -13.13 -8.48 -25.44
C ILE A 10 -13.77 -7.10 -25.39
N ASN A 11 -13.89 -6.52 -24.19
CA ASN A 11 -14.31 -5.13 -24.07
C ASN A 11 -13.13 -4.22 -24.40
N GLU A 12 -13.08 -3.73 -25.65
CA GLU A 12 -12.02 -2.83 -26.10
C GLU A 12 -12.14 -1.41 -25.51
N ASP A 13 -13.22 -1.08 -24.81
CA ASP A 13 -13.49 0.26 -24.26
C ASP A 13 -13.01 0.44 -22.81
N VAL A 14 -12.02 -0.36 -22.38
CA VAL A 14 -11.52 -0.36 -21.00
C VAL A 14 -10.03 -0.01 -20.90
N ARG A 15 -9.67 0.55 -19.75
CA ARG A 15 -8.29 0.82 -19.35
C ARG A 15 -8.03 0.17 -18.00
N TYR A 16 -6.84 -0.39 -17.86
CA TYR A 16 -6.41 -1.02 -16.62
C TYR A 16 -5.63 -0.05 -15.74
N PHE A 17 -5.96 -0.05 -14.46
CA PHE A 17 -5.21 0.62 -13.40
C PHE A 17 -4.74 -0.42 -12.40
N THR A 18 -3.55 -0.22 -11.85
CA THR A 18 -3.01 -1.08 -10.79
C THR A 18 -3.17 -0.34 -9.47
N VAL A 19 -3.78 -1.00 -8.47
CA VAL A 19 -3.86 -0.49 -7.10
C VAL A 19 -2.87 -1.28 -6.25
N TYR A 20 -2.01 -0.56 -5.55
CA TYR A 20 -1.11 -1.08 -4.53
C TYR A 20 -1.68 -0.78 -3.15
N GLN A 21 -1.70 -1.80 -2.28
CA GLN A 21 -2.34 -1.78 -0.96
C GLN A 21 -3.80 -1.31 -1.04
N PRO A 22 -4.70 -2.07 -1.72
CA PRO A 22 -6.09 -1.65 -1.90
C PRO A 22 -6.85 -1.57 -0.58
N PHE A 23 -7.86 -0.69 -0.55
CA PHE A 23 -8.88 -0.67 0.50
C PHE A 23 -10.04 -1.62 0.14
N PRO A 24 -10.58 -2.40 1.08
CA PRO A 24 -10.11 -2.59 2.46
C PRO A 24 -8.83 -3.45 2.52
N LEU A 25 -8.06 -3.30 3.61
CA LEU A 25 -6.79 -4.00 3.76
C LEU A 25 -7.06 -5.51 3.86
N HIS A 26 -6.22 -6.31 3.18
CA HIS A 26 -6.30 -7.78 3.22
C HIS A 26 -7.64 -8.36 2.78
N ALA A 27 -8.38 -7.67 1.91
CA ALA A 27 -9.67 -8.12 1.43
C ALA A 27 -9.63 -9.56 0.88
N ASN A 28 -10.55 -10.38 1.34
CA ASN A 28 -10.97 -11.62 0.73
C ASN A 28 -11.89 -11.33 -0.45
N TRP A 29 -11.29 -11.20 -1.62
CA TRP A 29 -11.97 -10.91 -2.89
C TRP A 29 -13.06 -11.93 -3.29
N ILE A 30 -13.14 -13.10 -2.65
CA ILE A 30 -14.22 -14.07 -2.89
C ILE A 30 -15.50 -13.65 -2.17
N VAL A 31 -15.40 -12.88 -1.09
CA VAL A 31 -16.52 -12.35 -0.32
C VAL A 31 -17.10 -11.14 -1.07
N PRO A 32 -18.36 -11.19 -1.54
CA PRO A 32 -18.93 -10.11 -2.35
C PRO A 32 -19.00 -8.76 -1.64
N GLU A 33 -19.20 -8.77 -0.33
CA GLU A 33 -19.29 -7.55 0.49
C GLU A 33 -17.98 -6.76 0.52
N GLU A 34 -16.85 -7.45 0.66
CA GLU A 34 -15.53 -6.80 0.67
C GLU A 34 -15.15 -6.26 -0.71
N ALA A 35 -15.48 -7.01 -1.78
CA ALA A 35 -15.33 -6.53 -3.15
C ALA A 35 -16.23 -5.31 -3.42
N ALA A 36 -17.47 -5.31 -2.90
CA ALA A 36 -18.39 -4.18 -3.01
C ALA A 36 -17.89 -2.94 -2.24
N ARG A 37 -17.30 -3.11 -1.04
CA ARG A 37 -16.66 -2.00 -0.31
C ARG A 37 -15.52 -1.37 -1.10
N CYS A 38 -14.67 -2.18 -1.74
CA CYS A 38 -13.64 -1.68 -2.67
C CYS A 38 -14.27 -0.98 -3.88
N ALA A 39 -15.35 -1.52 -4.45
CA ALA A 39 -16.03 -0.91 -5.59
C ALA A 39 -16.64 0.46 -5.23
N ASN A 40 -17.24 0.60 -4.05
CA ASN A 40 -17.79 1.85 -3.54
C ASN A 40 -16.69 2.91 -3.35
N TRP A 41 -15.53 2.54 -2.81
CA TRP A 41 -14.37 3.44 -2.72
C TRP A 41 -13.99 3.99 -4.09
N ILE A 42 -13.82 3.12 -5.09
CA ILE A 42 -13.45 3.55 -6.44
C ILE A 42 -14.57 4.38 -7.08
N ALA A 43 -15.84 4.08 -6.80
CA ALA A 43 -16.98 4.85 -7.28
C ALA A 43 -16.98 6.30 -6.77
N GLU A 44 -16.45 6.59 -5.57
CA GLU A 44 -16.26 8.00 -5.12
C GLU A 44 -15.26 8.76 -6.00
N CYS A 45 -14.30 8.05 -6.59
CA CYS A 45 -13.27 8.64 -7.45
C CYS A 45 -13.78 8.85 -8.88
N VAL A 46 -14.44 7.83 -9.44
CA VAL A 46 -14.73 7.75 -10.89
C VAL A 46 -16.22 7.71 -11.24
N GLY A 47 -17.10 7.50 -10.26
CA GLY A 47 -18.53 7.24 -10.48
C GLY A 47 -18.84 5.78 -10.84
N THR A 48 -20.06 5.34 -10.53
CA THR A 48 -20.50 3.94 -10.71
C THR A 48 -20.55 3.49 -12.17
N ALA A 49 -20.78 4.43 -13.11
CA ALA A 49 -20.86 4.14 -14.54
C ALA A 49 -19.51 3.76 -15.19
N HIS A 50 -18.40 4.03 -14.51
CA HIS A 50 -17.06 3.90 -15.09
C HIS A 50 -16.26 2.70 -14.58
N ILE A 51 -16.72 2.00 -13.52
CA ILE A 51 -16.04 0.82 -12.99
C ILE A 51 -16.73 -0.48 -13.46
N PHE A 52 -15.97 -1.38 -14.08
CA PHE A 52 -16.53 -2.62 -14.67
C PHE A 52 -16.09 -3.90 -13.95
N ALA A 53 -14.84 -3.98 -13.51
CA ALA A 53 -14.34 -5.18 -12.85
C ALA A 53 -13.16 -4.90 -11.92
N ILE A 54 -13.00 -5.77 -10.92
CA ILE A 54 -11.82 -5.89 -10.07
C ILE A 54 -11.11 -7.18 -10.42
N HIS A 55 -9.80 -7.10 -10.62
CA HIS A 55 -8.96 -8.25 -10.90
C HIS A 55 -8.05 -8.50 -9.71
N TYR A 56 -8.07 -9.70 -9.15
CA TYR A 56 -7.26 -10.07 -8.01
C TYR A 56 -6.39 -11.28 -8.32
N LYS A 57 -5.26 -11.39 -7.63
CA LYS A 57 -4.36 -12.53 -7.74
C LYS A 57 -4.06 -13.05 -6.34
N PRO A 58 -4.48 -14.28 -5.97
CA PRO A 58 -4.29 -14.81 -4.61
C PRO A 58 -2.85 -14.77 -4.08
N LYS A 59 -1.87 -14.86 -4.99
CA LYS A 59 -0.43 -14.80 -4.66
C LYS A 59 0.11 -13.37 -4.50
N ALA A 60 -0.60 -12.35 -4.98
CA ALA A 60 -0.22 -10.93 -4.90
C ALA A 60 -1.29 -10.15 -4.09
N ARG A 61 -1.36 -10.41 -2.79
CA ARG A 61 -2.42 -9.88 -1.90
C ARG A 61 -2.39 -8.35 -1.75
N GLY A 62 -1.24 -7.73 -1.99
CA GLY A 62 -1.07 -6.28 -1.91
C GLY A 62 -1.40 -5.54 -3.20
N MET A 63 -1.89 -6.22 -4.25
CA MET A 63 -2.17 -5.60 -5.54
C MET A 63 -3.47 -6.11 -6.18
N ILE A 64 -4.21 -5.20 -6.81
CA ILE A 64 -5.34 -5.51 -7.70
C ILE A 64 -5.22 -4.72 -9.01
N LEU A 65 -5.95 -5.16 -10.04
CA LEU A 65 -6.20 -4.34 -11.21
C LEU A 65 -7.67 -3.88 -11.22
N LEU A 66 -7.89 -2.66 -11.68
CA LEU A 66 -9.22 -2.11 -11.93
C LEU A 66 -9.44 -2.05 -13.43
N GLU A 67 -10.63 -2.46 -13.87
CA GLU A 67 -11.10 -2.27 -15.23
C GLU A 67 -12.05 -1.08 -15.28
N ILE A 68 -11.57 0.03 -15.83
CA ILE A 68 -12.27 1.32 -15.87
C ILE A 68 -12.58 1.69 -17.31
N SER A 69 -13.75 2.26 -17.57
CA SER A 69 -14.15 2.77 -18.89
C SER A 69 -13.16 3.81 -19.42
N LYS A 70 -12.79 3.71 -20.71
CA LYS A 70 -12.00 4.75 -21.38
C LYS A 70 -12.72 6.10 -21.48
N ARG A 71 -14.03 6.14 -21.29
CA ARG A 71 -14.83 7.36 -21.23
C ARG A 71 -14.55 8.20 -19.99
N PHE A 72 -13.97 7.61 -18.96
CA PHE A 72 -13.47 8.36 -17.80
C PHE A 72 -12.15 9.05 -18.17
N THR A 73 -12.14 10.38 -18.14
CA THR A 73 -11.01 11.22 -18.59
C THR A 73 -10.28 11.92 -17.46
N ASP A 74 -10.93 12.13 -16.30
CA ASP A 74 -10.35 12.81 -15.14
C ASP A 74 -9.46 11.87 -14.30
N HIS A 75 -8.36 11.40 -14.91
CA HIS A 75 -7.45 10.48 -14.23
C HIS A 75 -6.77 11.12 -13.02
N GLY A 76 -6.75 12.45 -12.91
CA GLY A 76 -6.17 13.18 -11.79
C GLY A 76 -6.86 12.87 -10.45
N ARG A 77 -8.19 12.64 -10.46
CA ARG A 77 -8.96 12.20 -9.29
C ARG A 77 -8.64 10.77 -8.84
N LEU A 78 -8.26 9.89 -9.79
CA LEU A 78 -8.05 8.47 -9.52
C LEU A 78 -6.59 8.13 -9.25
N LEU A 79 -5.64 8.79 -9.89
CA LEU A 79 -4.22 8.44 -9.79
C LEU A 79 -3.60 9.02 -8.52
N GLY A 80 -2.61 8.32 -7.97
CA GLY A 80 -1.80 8.80 -6.86
C GLY A 80 -2.07 8.08 -5.54
N GLU A 81 -1.62 8.70 -4.45
CA GLU A 81 -1.76 8.22 -3.08
C GLU A 81 -3.13 8.67 -2.52
N HIS A 82 -3.89 7.70 -2.03
CA HIS A 82 -5.14 7.85 -1.31
C HIS A 82 -4.88 7.52 0.15
N ARG A 83 -4.98 8.52 1.02
CA ARG A 83 -4.75 8.36 2.46
C ARG A 83 -6.04 8.04 3.17
N TRP A 84 -6.06 6.95 3.92
CA TRP A 84 -7.29 6.41 4.47
C TRP A 84 -7.88 7.30 5.56
N ASN A 85 -7.02 7.96 6.33
CA ASN A 85 -7.41 9.00 7.28
C ASN A 85 -8.05 10.25 6.66
N GLU A 86 -7.79 10.51 5.38
CA GLU A 86 -8.34 11.64 4.62
C GLU A 86 -9.63 11.25 3.89
N MET A 87 -9.69 10.02 3.34
CA MET A 87 -10.84 9.58 2.54
C MET A 87 -11.98 8.94 3.36
N LEU A 88 -11.69 8.36 4.53
CA LEU A 88 -12.71 7.73 5.39
C LEU A 88 -13.26 8.74 6.42
N LYS A 89 -14.56 8.66 6.71
CA LYS A 89 -15.21 9.48 7.75
C LYS A 89 -14.75 9.08 9.14
N ASN A 90 -14.79 7.78 9.44
CA ASN A 90 -14.49 7.23 10.76
C ASN A 90 -13.47 6.07 10.65
N PRO A 91 -12.22 6.33 10.24
CA PRO A 91 -11.20 5.29 10.14
C PRO A 91 -10.84 4.75 11.53
N THR A 92 -10.59 3.45 11.62
CA THR A 92 -9.93 2.86 12.79
C THR A 92 -8.48 3.36 12.91
N HIS A 93 -7.84 3.15 14.06
CA HIS A 93 -6.44 3.53 14.25
C HIS A 93 -5.51 2.87 13.21
N GLU A 94 -5.71 1.58 12.94
CA GLU A 94 -4.95 0.85 11.92
C GLU A 94 -5.20 1.41 10.52
N GLU A 95 -6.46 1.61 10.13
CA GLU A 95 -6.80 2.21 8.84
C GLU A 95 -6.21 3.61 8.67
N SER A 96 -6.18 4.43 9.73
CA SER A 96 -5.69 5.80 9.65
C SER A 96 -4.21 5.92 9.24
N GLN A 97 -3.42 4.86 9.43
CA GLN A 97 -2.01 4.79 9.06
C GLN A 97 -1.77 4.24 7.65
N ASN A 98 -2.81 3.73 7.00
CA ASN A 98 -2.72 3.08 5.71
C ASN A 98 -2.93 4.05 4.55
N VAL A 99 -2.35 3.67 3.42
CA VAL A 99 -2.46 4.38 2.15
C VAL A 99 -2.64 3.39 1.01
N SER A 100 -3.53 3.70 0.09
CA SER A 100 -3.62 3.01 -1.21
C SER A 100 -2.93 3.86 -2.27
N ARG A 101 -2.32 3.24 -3.28
CA ARG A 101 -1.71 3.96 -4.41
C ARG A 101 -2.23 3.42 -5.73
N ILE A 102 -2.68 4.30 -6.61
CA ILE A 102 -3.26 3.92 -7.90
C ILE A 102 -2.40 4.46 -9.04
N PHE A 103 -2.08 3.57 -9.98
CA PHE A 103 -1.24 3.84 -11.15
C PHE A 103 -1.92 3.35 -12.42
N HIS A 104 -1.53 3.89 -13.56
CA HIS A 104 -1.81 3.20 -14.82
C HIS A 104 -1.13 1.83 -14.84
N SER A 105 -1.85 0.84 -15.36
CA SER A 105 -1.32 -0.52 -15.48
C SER A 105 -0.47 -0.69 -16.73
N PHE A 106 0.53 -1.59 -16.69
CA PHE A 106 1.17 -2.07 -17.92
C PHE A 106 0.28 -2.98 -18.76
N TYR A 107 -0.70 -3.66 -18.15
CA TYR A 107 -1.68 -4.44 -18.90
C TYR A 107 -2.56 -3.54 -19.77
N THR A 108 -2.76 -3.97 -21.01
CA THR A 108 -3.66 -3.32 -21.96
C THR A 108 -4.86 -4.19 -22.34
N THR A 109 -4.80 -5.50 -22.03
CA THR A 109 -5.84 -6.46 -22.38
C THR A 109 -6.16 -7.40 -21.22
N LEU A 110 -7.42 -7.84 -21.15
CA LEU A 110 -7.87 -8.88 -20.23
C LEU A 110 -7.06 -10.18 -20.37
N ARG A 111 -6.74 -10.55 -21.61
CA ARG A 111 -6.05 -11.81 -21.91
C ARG A 111 -4.64 -11.84 -21.30
N ASP A 112 -3.93 -10.73 -21.33
CA ASP A 112 -2.58 -10.66 -20.77
C ASP A 112 -2.60 -10.72 -19.23
N ALA A 113 -3.58 -10.06 -18.60
CA ALA A 113 -3.81 -10.22 -17.17
C ALA A 113 -4.17 -11.68 -16.81
N GLN A 114 -5.08 -12.32 -17.55
CA GLN A 114 -5.46 -13.71 -17.27
C GLN A 114 -4.29 -14.70 -17.40
N LYS A 115 -3.42 -14.52 -18.40
CA LYS A 115 -2.20 -15.34 -18.55
C LYS A 115 -1.29 -15.26 -17.34
N ASP A 116 -1.21 -14.08 -16.72
CA ASP A 116 -0.44 -13.85 -15.51
C ASP A 116 -1.19 -14.25 -14.22
N GLY A 117 -2.33 -14.93 -14.35
CA GLY A 117 -3.08 -15.56 -13.26
C GLY A 117 -4.00 -14.61 -12.49
N TRP A 118 -4.34 -13.46 -13.07
CA TRP A 118 -5.35 -12.57 -12.53
C TRP A 118 -6.75 -13.16 -12.71
N LYS A 119 -7.54 -13.14 -11.64
CA LYS A 119 -8.94 -13.58 -11.62
C LYS A 119 -9.86 -12.36 -11.61
N VAL A 120 -10.96 -12.43 -12.35
CA VAL A 120 -11.87 -11.30 -12.55
C VAL A 120 -13.09 -11.43 -11.64
N ILE A 121 -13.51 -10.30 -11.07
CA ILE A 121 -14.78 -10.11 -10.39
C ILE A 121 -15.49 -8.97 -11.11
N HIS A 122 -16.58 -9.29 -11.81
CA HIS A 122 -17.40 -8.27 -12.45
C HIS A 122 -18.19 -7.51 -11.40
N ILE A 123 -18.16 -6.18 -11.49
CA ILE A 123 -18.96 -5.32 -10.64
C ILE A 123 -20.44 -5.54 -10.96
N LYS A 124 -21.25 -5.69 -9.90
CA LYS A 124 -22.69 -5.88 -10.03
C LYS A 124 -23.40 -4.55 -9.77
N PRO A 125 -24.39 -4.16 -10.58
CA PRO A 125 -25.17 -2.94 -10.34
C PRO A 125 -25.79 -2.88 -8.93
N ASP A 126 -26.21 -4.03 -8.40
CA ASP A 126 -26.80 -4.14 -7.06
C ASP A 126 -25.86 -3.72 -5.93
N TRP A 127 -24.54 -3.71 -6.16
CA TRP A 127 -23.57 -3.24 -5.16
C TRP A 127 -23.67 -1.72 -4.91
N PHE A 128 -24.28 -0.99 -5.85
CA PHE A 128 -24.49 0.46 -5.76
C PHE A 128 -25.95 0.82 -5.46
N LYS A 129 -26.78 -0.13 -5.00
CA LYS A 129 -28.18 0.14 -4.68
C LYS A 129 -28.27 1.13 -3.52
N GLY A 130 -28.83 2.31 -3.78
CA GLY A 130 -28.91 3.39 -2.78
C GLY A 130 -27.59 4.10 -2.53
N TRP A 131 -26.56 3.83 -3.34
CA TRP A 131 -25.29 4.56 -3.26
C TRP A 131 -25.45 5.98 -3.82
N MET A 132 -24.86 6.95 -3.12
CA MET A 132 -24.64 8.31 -3.59
C MET A 132 -23.23 8.73 -3.15
N PRO A 133 -22.57 9.66 -3.87
CA PRO A 133 -21.27 10.17 -3.45
C PRO A 133 -21.30 10.68 -2.01
N GLY A 134 -20.34 10.25 -1.21
CA GLY A 134 -20.26 10.60 0.21
C GLY A 134 -21.30 9.94 1.11
N GLU A 135 -22.26 9.19 0.59
CA GLU A 135 -23.15 8.38 1.43
C GLU A 135 -22.43 7.07 1.79
N GLY A 136 -22.23 6.83 3.09
CA GLY A 136 -21.45 5.71 3.59
C GLY A 136 -20.14 6.11 4.28
N GLU A 137 -19.09 5.29 4.11
CA GLU A 137 -17.82 5.38 4.85
C GLU A 137 -16.86 6.46 4.34
N PHE A 138 -17.07 6.96 3.11
CA PHE A 138 -16.16 7.89 2.45
C PHE A 138 -16.62 9.34 2.59
N ARG A 139 -15.66 10.28 2.59
CA ARG A 139 -15.94 11.72 2.63
C ARG A 139 -16.35 12.24 1.25
N ASP A 140 -17.28 13.19 1.25
CA ASP A 140 -17.63 14.02 0.10
C ASP A 140 -17.49 15.51 0.49
N PRO A 141 -16.78 16.34 -0.31
CA PRO A 141 -16.05 15.96 -1.53
C PRO A 141 -14.91 14.98 -1.26
N TYR A 142 -14.72 14.02 -2.17
CA TYR A 142 -13.60 13.09 -2.09
C TYR A 142 -12.27 13.86 -2.11
N PRO A 143 -11.31 13.54 -1.21
CA PRO A 143 -10.08 14.32 -1.07
C PRO A 143 -9.20 14.24 -2.31
N GLU A 144 -8.38 15.27 -2.51
CA GLU A 144 -7.39 15.30 -3.57
C GLU A 144 -6.29 14.25 -3.33
N THR A 145 -6.01 13.44 -4.35
CA THR A 145 -4.94 12.43 -4.32
C THR A 145 -3.57 13.07 -4.47
N ARG A 146 -2.53 12.45 -3.91
CA ARG A 146 -1.16 13.02 -3.92
C ARG A 146 -0.25 12.29 -4.89
N TRP A 147 0.80 12.96 -5.35
CA TRP A 147 1.86 12.27 -6.09
C TRP A 147 2.52 11.20 -5.20
N CYS A 148 2.88 10.06 -5.80
CA CYS A 148 3.69 9.05 -5.13
C CYS A 148 4.59 8.32 -6.14
N GLU A 149 5.65 7.72 -5.61
CA GLU A 149 6.55 6.88 -6.39
C GLU A 149 5.91 5.53 -6.72
N VAL A 150 6.33 4.97 -7.86
CA VAL A 150 5.97 3.60 -8.24
C VAL A 150 6.49 2.66 -7.15
N PRO A 151 5.64 1.77 -6.58
CA PRO A 151 6.10 0.84 -5.57
C PRO A 151 7.17 -0.09 -6.13
N PRO A 152 8.11 -0.56 -5.29
CA PRO A 152 9.02 -1.63 -5.69
C PRO A 152 8.21 -2.83 -6.17
N GLU A 153 8.71 -3.53 -7.19
CA GLU A 153 8.00 -4.66 -7.75
C GLU A 153 7.70 -5.71 -6.67
N ASP A 154 6.43 -6.11 -6.56
CA ASP A 154 6.02 -7.21 -5.70
C ASP A 154 6.55 -8.54 -6.27
N LYS A 155 6.30 -9.66 -5.57
CA LYS A 155 6.63 -11.06 -5.92
C LYS A 155 6.21 -11.52 -7.33
N THR A 156 5.56 -10.66 -8.10
CA THR A 156 5.17 -10.92 -9.49
C THR A 156 6.36 -10.79 -10.46
N ASN A 157 7.49 -10.19 -10.05
CA ASN A 157 8.71 -9.99 -10.87
C ASN A 157 8.45 -9.34 -12.24
N LYS A 158 7.38 -8.55 -12.33
CA LYS A 158 6.98 -7.80 -13.52
C LYS A 158 6.56 -6.40 -13.07
N PRO A 159 6.99 -5.34 -13.78
CA PRO A 159 6.51 -4.00 -13.50
C PRO A 159 5.02 -3.91 -13.85
N LEU A 160 4.17 -3.67 -12.85
CA LEU A 160 2.72 -3.53 -13.03
C LEU A 160 2.26 -2.08 -13.09
N CYS A 161 3.01 -1.18 -12.46
CA CYS A 161 2.64 0.22 -12.26
C CYS A 161 3.48 1.11 -13.17
N ARG A 162 2.81 1.94 -13.98
CA ARG A 162 3.47 3.01 -14.74
C ARG A 162 3.66 4.25 -13.86
N PRO A 163 4.73 5.02 -14.04
CA PRO A 163 4.88 6.32 -13.38
C PRO A 163 3.70 7.25 -13.65
N ILE A 164 3.34 8.05 -12.64
CA ILE A 164 2.28 9.05 -12.78
C ILE A 164 2.78 10.17 -13.71
N PRO A 165 2.00 10.57 -14.73
CA PRO A 165 2.34 11.71 -15.60
C PRO A 165 2.56 12.99 -14.79
N ARG A 166 3.66 13.70 -15.07
CA ARG A 166 4.05 14.92 -14.32
C ARG A 166 3.05 16.05 -14.51
N GLU A 167 2.41 16.07 -15.67
CA GLU A 167 1.37 17.04 -16.04
C GLU A 167 0.13 16.88 -15.17
N GLN A 168 -0.14 15.67 -14.69
CA GLN A 168 -1.29 15.39 -13.82
C GLN A 168 -0.96 15.61 -12.35
N LYS A 169 0.21 15.15 -11.90
CA LYS A 169 0.70 15.36 -10.54
C LYS A 169 2.22 15.54 -10.54
N PRO A 170 2.74 16.75 -10.30
CA PRO A 170 4.17 16.96 -10.23
C PRO A 170 4.73 16.29 -8.96
N PRO A 171 5.96 15.73 -9.02
CA PRO A 171 6.64 15.28 -7.82
C PRO A 171 6.89 16.46 -6.87
N PRO A 172 6.92 16.22 -5.55
CA PRO A 172 7.28 17.25 -4.60
C PRO A 172 8.68 17.81 -4.93
N PRO A 173 8.95 19.10 -4.68
CA PRO A 173 10.26 19.68 -4.92
C PRO A 173 11.33 18.86 -4.20
N ARG A 174 12.33 18.39 -4.95
CA ARG A 174 13.49 17.74 -4.34
C ARG A 174 14.19 18.82 -3.52
N ASN A 175 14.20 18.69 -2.20
CA ASN A 175 14.99 19.55 -1.32
C ASN A 175 16.45 19.50 -1.84
N GLN A 176 16.91 20.56 -2.49
CA GLN A 176 18.30 20.66 -2.87
C GLN A 176 19.09 20.69 -1.57
N ALA A 177 19.94 19.70 -1.35
CA ALA A 177 20.88 19.75 -0.23
C ALA A 177 21.68 21.06 -0.37
N PRO A 178 21.92 21.80 0.73
CA PRO A 178 22.70 23.03 0.66
C PRO A 178 24.05 22.70 0.04
N GLY A 179 24.32 23.33 -1.11
CA GLY A 179 25.55 23.12 -1.87
C GLY A 179 26.74 23.37 -0.96
N THR A 180 27.57 22.35 -0.78
CA THR A 180 28.82 22.46 -0.06
C THR A 180 29.72 23.40 -0.84
N SER A 181 29.73 24.69 -0.47
CA SER A 181 30.69 25.64 -1.04
C SER A 181 32.07 25.15 -0.68
N THR A 182 32.82 24.68 -1.68
CA THR A 182 34.22 24.31 -1.51
C THR A 182 34.99 25.60 -1.22
N SER A 183 35.22 25.88 0.06
CA SER A 183 36.12 26.92 0.50
C SER A 183 37.52 26.58 -0.02
N MET A 184 38.07 27.43 -0.89
CA MET A 184 39.47 27.36 -1.29
C MET A 184 40.34 27.61 -0.06
N PHE A 185 40.93 26.55 0.49
CA PHE A 185 42.05 26.68 1.42
C PHE A 185 43.31 26.99 0.62
N THR A 186 43.72 28.26 0.67
CA THR A 186 45.03 28.73 0.20
C THR A 186 46.13 28.08 1.04
N PHE A 187 46.99 27.29 0.39
CA PHE A 187 48.23 26.78 0.98
C PHE A 187 49.22 27.94 1.15
N ILE A 188 49.55 28.31 2.38
CA ILE A 188 50.76 29.06 2.71
C ILE A 188 51.69 28.10 3.44
N SER A 189 52.69 27.58 2.73
CA SER A 189 53.79 26.82 3.32
C SER A 189 54.94 27.77 3.65
N ILE A 190 55.19 28.00 4.94
CA ILE A 190 56.43 28.61 5.43
C ILE A 190 57.28 27.50 6.07
N LEU A 191 58.47 27.30 5.51
CA LEU A 191 59.56 26.48 6.04
C LEU A 191 60.21 27.16 7.25
N HIS A 192 60.56 26.38 8.29
CA HIS A 192 61.79 26.44 9.13
C HIS A 192 61.66 25.37 10.24
N THR A 193 62.28 24.18 10.14
CA THR A 193 63.66 23.78 10.52
C THR A 193 63.96 23.72 12.04
N ARG A 194 63.99 22.47 12.56
CA ARG A 194 64.81 21.83 13.63
C ARG A 194 64.90 22.52 15.02
N LEU A 195 64.77 21.82 16.15
CA LEU A 195 65.74 20.87 16.75
C LEU A 195 65.08 19.89 17.76
N TYR A 196 65.62 18.66 17.81
CA TYR A 196 65.40 17.55 18.79
C TYR A 196 66.05 17.84 20.17
N PRO A 197 66.13 16.90 21.17
CA PRO A 197 65.52 15.56 21.42
C PRO A 197 64.88 15.44 22.85
N CYS A 198 64.24 14.34 23.28
CA CYS A 198 64.90 13.25 24.04
C CYS A 198 63.93 12.15 24.57
N SER A 199 64.41 10.90 24.46
CA SER A 199 64.26 9.70 25.32
C SER A 199 62.92 8.93 25.47
N CYS A 200 62.99 7.67 25.00
CA CYS A 200 62.24 6.43 25.31
C CYS A 200 62.27 6.05 26.83
N PRO A 201 61.64 4.95 27.36
CA PRO A 201 61.19 3.71 26.69
C PRO A 201 59.90 2.98 27.20
N TYR A 202 59.53 1.93 26.46
CA TYR A 202 58.52 0.87 26.66
C TYR A 202 58.70 0.03 27.96
N PRO A 203 57.65 -0.71 28.43
CA PRO A 203 57.43 -2.14 28.06
C PRO A 203 55.93 -2.50 27.89
N HIS A 204 55.52 -3.29 26.88
CA HIS A 204 55.51 -4.76 26.75
C HIS A 204 54.51 -5.48 27.67
N LEU A 205 53.43 -6.06 27.11
CA LEU A 205 52.79 -7.27 27.64
C LEU A 205 51.92 -7.97 26.59
N GLN A 206 52.07 -9.30 26.58
CA GLN A 206 51.81 -10.25 25.50
C GLN A 206 50.37 -10.75 25.41
N LEU A 207 50.00 -11.09 24.18
CA LEU A 207 48.91 -12.00 23.82
C LEU A 207 49.05 -13.37 24.50
N HIS A 208 47.93 -13.93 24.96
CA HIS A 208 47.73 -15.37 25.10
C HIS A 208 46.54 -15.80 24.26
N SER A 209 46.69 -16.98 23.66
CA SER A 209 45.85 -17.60 22.64
C SER A 209 44.89 -18.66 23.21
N HIS A 210 43.93 -19.05 22.35
CA HIS A 210 43.01 -20.20 22.44
C HIS A 210 41.82 -20.00 23.43
N THR A 211 40.58 -20.37 23.14
CA THR A 211 40.11 -21.57 22.44
C THR A 211 38.65 -21.40 22.00
N LEU A 212 38.29 -21.98 20.86
CA LEU A 212 36.91 -22.22 20.41
C LEU A 212 36.17 -23.14 21.39
N VAL A 213 35.00 -22.72 21.87
CA VAL A 213 33.99 -23.64 22.44
C VAL A 213 32.62 -23.25 21.89
N HIS A 214 32.12 -24.17 21.07
CA HIS A 214 30.74 -24.32 20.63
C HIS A 214 29.85 -24.61 21.84
N LEU A 215 28.72 -23.93 22.03
CA LEU A 215 27.55 -24.40 22.82
C LEU A 215 26.39 -23.37 22.73
N SER A 216 25.31 -23.75 22.05
CA SER A 216 23.95 -23.35 22.45
C SER A 216 23.56 -24.19 23.67
N PRO A 217 22.75 -23.71 24.63
CA PRO A 217 21.30 -23.69 24.38
C PRO A 217 20.51 -22.56 25.09
N LEU A 218 19.31 -22.32 24.55
CA LEU A 218 18.06 -21.91 25.21
C LEU A 218 18.16 -21.16 26.55
N THR A 219 17.77 -19.89 26.54
CA THR A 219 17.38 -19.15 27.75
C THR A 219 15.93 -18.69 27.61
N SER A 220 15.11 -19.22 28.51
CA SER A 220 13.75 -18.82 28.84
C SER A 220 13.70 -17.37 29.31
N TYR A 221 12.64 -16.64 28.94
CA TYR A 221 12.09 -15.56 29.78
C TYR A 221 10.57 -15.63 29.78
N LEU A 222 10.05 -16.11 30.92
CA LEU A 222 8.71 -15.93 31.44
C LEU A 222 8.61 -14.50 32.01
N LEU A 223 7.62 -13.71 31.58
CA LEU A 223 7.08 -12.56 32.32
C LEU A 223 5.55 -12.60 32.16
N LEU A 224 4.85 -13.07 33.19
CA LEU A 224 4.11 -12.27 34.18
C LEU A 224 2.71 -11.82 33.68
N LEU A 225 1.73 -12.70 33.89
CA LEU A 225 0.32 -12.33 34.01
C LEU A 225 0.02 -11.99 35.49
N PRO A 226 -0.70 -10.91 35.79
CA PRO A 226 -1.41 -10.79 37.06
C PRO A 226 -2.83 -11.38 36.98
N PRO A 227 -3.33 -12.03 38.04
CA PRO A 227 -4.68 -12.58 38.13
C PRO A 227 -5.66 -11.63 38.87
N THR A 228 -6.92 -12.08 38.97
CA THR A 228 -8.07 -11.64 39.78
C THR A 228 -9.08 -10.74 39.05
N SER A 229 -10.24 -11.26 38.59
CA SER A 229 -11.44 -11.73 39.33
C SER A 229 -12.24 -10.59 39.97
N TYR A 230 -13.41 -10.26 39.43
CA TYR A 230 -14.65 -10.14 40.22
C TYR A 230 -15.89 -10.18 39.31
N SER A 231 -16.79 -11.07 39.69
CA SER A 231 -18.11 -11.38 39.16
C SER A 231 -19.14 -10.30 39.46
N TYR A 232 -20.05 -10.01 38.51
CA TYR A 232 -21.45 -9.65 38.80
C TYR A 232 -22.38 -10.22 37.72
N LEU A 233 -23.21 -11.16 38.15
CA LEU A 233 -24.48 -11.51 37.52
C LEU A 233 -25.47 -10.38 37.79
N LEU A 234 -26.26 -9.98 36.80
CA LEU A 234 -27.64 -9.53 37.03
C LEU A 234 -28.47 -9.71 35.74
N ASN A 235 -29.58 -10.40 35.95
CA ASN A 235 -30.65 -10.72 35.01
C ASN A 235 -31.24 -9.46 34.35
N TYR A 236 -31.61 -9.55 33.07
CA TYR A 236 -32.75 -8.79 32.56
C TYR A 236 -33.52 -9.59 31.51
N SER A 237 -34.65 -10.12 31.96
CA SER A 237 -35.77 -10.61 31.17
C SER A 237 -36.50 -9.42 30.53
N HIS A 238 -36.73 -9.45 29.21
CA HIS A 238 -37.74 -8.61 28.59
C HIS A 238 -38.73 -9.46 27.79
N SER A 239 -39.98 -9.33 28.21
CA SER A 239 -41.21 -9.92 27.69
C SER A 239 -41.57 -9.38 26.31
N LEU A 240 -41.99 -10.29 25.44
CA LEU A 240 -42.71 -10.02 24.20
C LEU A 240 -44.19 -9.75 24.49
N SER A 241 -44.73 -8.68 23.92
CA SER A 241 -46.18 -8.44 23.80
C SER A 241 -46.50 -8.01 22.36
N PHE A 242 -47.44 -8.71 21.75
CA PHE A 242 -48.10 -8.36 20.48
C PHE A 242 -49.51 -7.82 20.80
N PRO A 243 -50.05 -6.90 19.97
CA PRO A 243 -51.49 -6.64 19.96
C PRO A 243 -52.08 -6.76 18.54
N PRO A 244 -53.39 -6.51 18.39
CA PRO A 244 -54.44 -7.47 18.07
C PRO A 244 -54.61 -7.82 16.57
#